data_AF-A0A972C436-F1
#
_entry.id   AF-A0A972C436-F1
#
_cell.length_a   1.000
_cell.length_b   1.000
_cell.length_c   1.000
_cell.angle_alpha   90.00
_cell.angle_beta   90.00
_cell.angle_gamma   90.00
#
_symmetry.space_group_name_H-M   'P 1'
#
loop_
_entity.id
_entity.type
_entity.pdbx_description
1 polymer ?
#
loop_
_entity_poly.entity_id
_entity_poly.type
_entity_poly.pdbx_seq_one_letter_code
_entity_poly.pdbx_strand_id
1 'polypeptide(L)' 'RSVAAPVFAGNGDLLGAINISTNAARVPLDVLQNDYLPRLLQLADTVHKTVRSAAG' A
#
# COMPACT_ATOMS: atom_id res chain seq x y z
N ARG A 1 5.31 -0.13 -14.71
CA ARG A 1 5.60 -1.04 -13.58
C ARG A 1 4.70 -0.63 -12.43
N SER A 2 4.28 -1.58 -11.60
CA SER A 2 3.43 -1.27 -10.45
C SER A 2 3.87 -2.07 -9.24
N VAL A 3 3.58 -1.53 -8.06
CA VAL A 3 3.73 -2.21 -6.78
C VAL A 3 2.43 -2.03 -6.00
N ALA A 4 2.04 -3.04 -5.23
CA ALA A 4 0.79 -3.04 -4.48
C ALA A 4 1.02 -3.51 -3.04
N ALA A 5 0.21 -3.01 -2.11
CA ALA A 5 0.14 -3.45 -0.73
C ALA A 5 -1.31 -3.83 -0.38
N PRO A 6 -1.53 -4.95 0.32
CA PRO A 6 -2.85 -5.32 0.80
C PRO A 6 -3.31 -4.36 1.91
N VAL A 7 -4.62 -4.17 2.01
CA VAL A 7 -5.28 -3.39 3.07
C VAL A 7 -6.27 -4.30 3.79
N PHE A 8 -6.20 -4.30 5.12
CA PHE A 8 -7.04 -5.13 5.97
C PHE A 8 -8.01 -4.27 6.78
N ALA A 9 -9.20 -4.80 7.06
CA ALA A 9 -10.14 -4.27 8.03
C ALA A 9 -9.63 -4.47 9.46
N GLY A 10 -10.28 -3.81 10.43
CA GLY A 10 -9.91 -3.90 11.85
C GLY A 10 -10.00 -5.32 12.44
N ASN A 11 -10.83 -6.19 11.85
CA ASN A 11 -10.98 -7.60 12.22
C ASN A 11 -9.98 -8.53 11.48
N GLY A 12 -9.10 -7.97 10.64
CA GLY A 12 -8.12 -8.74 9.86
C GLY A 12 -8.61 -9.18 8.47
N ASP A 13 -9.85 -8.90 8.08
CA ASP A 13 -10.35 -9.25 6.74
C ASP A 13 -9.65 -8.45 5.66
N LEU A 14 -9.32 -9.08 4.53
CA LEU A 14 -8.76 -8.38 3.37
C LEU A 14 -9.84 -7.52 2.71
N LEU A 15 -9.65 -6.20 2.71
CA LEU A 15 -10.55 -5.26 2.04
C LEU A 15 -10.18 -5.02 0.58
N GLY A 16 -8.90 -5.17 0.24
CA GLY A 16 -8.39 -4.95 -1.09
C GLY A 16 -6.91 -4.62 -1.09
N ALA A 17 -6.47 -3.88 -2.10
CA ALA A 17 -5.08 -3.44 -2.22
C ALA A 17 -5.00 -2.00 -2.73
N ILE A 18 -3.95 -1.30 -2.30
CA ILE A 18 -3.57 0.01 -2.83
C ILE A 18 -2.33 -0.21 -3.70
N ASN A 19 -2.25 0.45 -4.85
CA ASN A 19 -1.12 0.34 -5.75
C ASN A 19 -0.54 1.70 -6.13
N ILE A 20 0.74 1.67 -6.51
CA ILE A 20 1.41 2.74 -7.22
C ILE A 20 1.76 2.21 -8.60
N SER A 21 1.35 2.92 -9.65
CA SER A 21 1.63 2.58 -11.04
C SER A 21 2.50 3.66 -11.69
N THR A 22 3.55 3.23 -12.39
CA THR A 22 4.58 4.13 -12.95
C THR A 22 4.95 3.72 -14.38
N ASN A 23 5.52 4.66 -15.12
CA ASN A 23 6.15 4.35 -16.40
C ASN A 23 7.47 3.59 -16.18
N ALA A 24 7.61 2.43 -16.83
CA ALA A 24 8.75 1.54 -16.64
C ALA A 24 10.09 2.11 -17.15
N ALA A 25 10.07 3.04 -18.11
CA ALA A 25 11.26 3.68 -18.66
C ALA A 25 11.80 4.79 -17.76
N ARG A 26 10.98 5.33 -16.84
CA ARG A 26 11.37 6.41 -15.94
C ARG A 26 11.70 5.95 -14.53
N VAL A 27 11.13 4.82 -14.10
CA VAL A 27 11.29 4.33 -12.73
C VAL A 27 11.98 2.96 -12.75
N PRO A 28 13.23 2.89 -12.31
CA PRO A 28 13.93 1.61 -12.18
C PRO A 28 13.36 0.79 -11.01
N LEU A 29 13.64 -0.51 -11.01
CA LEU A 29 13.00 -1.47 -10.09
C LEU A 29 13.43 -1.26 -8.63
N ASP A 30 14.67 -0.86 -8.41
CA ASP A 30 15.23 -0.53 -7.10
C ASP A 30 14.50 0.65 -6.44
N VAL A 31 14.13 1.69 -7.20
CA VAL A 31 13.32 2.82 -6.69
C VAL A 31 11.93 2.35 -6.28
N LEU A 32 11.31 1.47 -7.07
CA LEU A 32 10.01 0.86 -6.72
C LEU A 32 10.10 0.07 -5.41
N GLN A 33 11.17 -0.68 -5.18
CA GLN A 33 11.33 -1.57 -4.02
C GLN A 33 11.84 -0.86 -2.77
N ASN A 34 12.81 0.05 -2.92
CA ASN A 34 13.54 0.63 -1.80
C ASN A 34 12.96 1.97 -1.36
N ASP A 35 12.18 2.64 -2.22
CA ASP A 35 11.62 3.97 -1.92
C ASP A 35 10.08 3.94 -1.93
N TYR A 36 9.45 3.40 -2.97
CA TYR A 36 7.99 3.44 -3.10
C TYR A 36 7.29 2.39 -2.25
N LEU A 37 7.77 1.15 -2.24
CA LEU A 37 7.15 0.06 -1.48
C LEU A 37 7.08 0.35 0.04
N PRO A 38 8.15 0.83 0.71
CA PRO A 38 8.08 1.16 2.14
C PRO A 38 7.03 2.23 2.44
N ARG A 39 6.93 3.26 1.60
CA ARG A 39 5.92 4.33 1.75
C ARG A 39 4.51 3.82 1.50
N LEU A 40 4.32 2.94 0.52
CA LEU A 40 3.03 2.32 0.23
C LEU A 40 2.57 1.42 1.39
N LEU A 41 3.49 0.69 2.02
CA LEU A 41 3.20 -0.10 3.22
C LEU A 41 2.80 0.77 4.42
N GLN A 42 3.48 1.91 4.63
CA GLN A 42 3.10 2.89 5.67
C GLN A 42 1.70 3.47 5.43
N LEU A 43 1.35 3.75 4.17
CA LEU A 43 0.00 4.20 3.81
C LEU A 43 -1.03 3.09 4.08
N ALA A 44 -0.74 1.84 3.72
CA ALA A 44 -1.64 0.72 3.98
C ALA A 44 -1.91 0.52 5.48
N ASP A 45 -0.88 0.65 6.32
CA ASP A 45 -1.02 0.62 7.79
C ASP A 45 -1.85 1.80 8.32
N THR A 46 -1.67 3.00 7.76
CA THR A 46 -2.49 4.17 8.08
C THR A 46 -3.96 3.91 7.77
N VAL A 47 -4.26 3.38 6.58
CA VAL A 47 -5.62 3.04 6.18
C VAL A 47 -6.21 1.96 7.10
N HIS A 48 -5.44 0.92 7.44
CA HIS A 48 -5.86 -0.11 8.38
C HIS A 48 -6.26 0.48 9.74
N LYS A 49 -5.44 1.38 10.30
CA LYS A 49 -5.73 2.08 11.55
C LYS A 49 -6.98 2.95 11.47
N THR A 50 -7.16 3.69 10.37
CA THR A 50 -8.33 4.53 10.13
C THR A 50 -9.60 3.71 10.04
N VAL A 51 -9.60 2.63 9.26
CA VAL A 51 -10.75 1.72 9.13
C VAL A 51 -11.10 1.09 10.48
N ARG A 52 -10.09 0.65 11.24
CA ARG A 52 -10.29 0.12 12.60
C ARG A 52 -10.96 1.14 13.52
N SER A 53 -10.57 2.41 13.47
CA SER A 53 -11.16 3.46 14.31
C SER A 53 -12.58 3.87 13.91
N ALA A 54 -12.95 3.72 12.63
CA ALA A 54 -14.28 4.08 12.14
C ALA A 54 -15.34 2.99 12.37
N ALA A 55 -14.90 1.75 12.60
CA ALA A 55 -15.77 0.59 12.83
C ALA A 55 -15.99 0.28 14.33
N GLY A 56 -15.37 1.05 15.23
CA GLY A 56 -15.50 0.94 16.69
C GLY A 56 -16.47 1.94 17.29
#